data_AF-A0AAW5VLX5-F1
#
_entry.id   AF-A0AAW5VLX5-F1
#
_cell.length_a   1.000
_cell.length_b   1.000
_cell.length_c   1.000
_cell.angle_alpha   90.00
_cell.angle_beta   90.00
_cell.angle_gamma   90.00
#
_symmetry.space_group_name_H-M   'P 1'
#
loop_
_entity.id
_entity.type
_entity.pdbx_description
1 polymer ?
#
loop_
_entity_poly.entity_id
_entity_poly.type
_entity_poly.pdbx_seq_one_letter_code
_entity_poly.pdbx_strand_id
1 'polypeptide(L)'
;MFVFASPKHLQLTFPTQPSNVHCIVWERGDWDGFKLINVRISCPFAKSIVSGKTILWDRCTYGSSWNPLGNSVGEGLGDCSIGNPEPLAFCTATDGYNSSTNPNACNGGSNTEFVNSGAVFRSCGNLNKAKAYQRENWRLPLYTEMFSVIRCSETNNGVITGEDGCSAVGNGTKYLGATADPILYPNTQATHYWGPQTFPGLGDVQVITVNFGPGNESYLNKDLNGFVRCVSDL
;
A
#
# COMPACT_ATOMS: atom_id res chain seq x y z
N MET A 1 49.69 23.91 13.66
CA MET A 1 48.99 22.78 14.29
C MET A 1 47.56 22.79 13.76
N PHE A 2 47.25 21.94 12.78
CA PHE A 2 45.89 21.84 12.23
C PHE A 2 45.10 20.87 13.12
N VAL A 3 44.11 21.39 13.84
CA VAL A 3 43.18 20.56 14.63
C VAL A 3 42.08 20.10 13.68
N PHE A 4 42.15 18.85 13.24
CA PHE A 4 41.02 18.18 12.58
C PHE A 4 39.97 17.91 13.66
N ALA A 5 38.92 18.73 13.70
CA ALA A 5 37.71 18.36 14.42
C ALA A 5 37.01 17.27 13.59
N SER A 6 37.03 16.03 14.08
CA SER A 6 36.16 14.95 13.60
C SER A 6 34.71 15.44 13.61
N PRO A 7 33.88 15.15 12.58
CA PRO A 7 32.49 15.58 12.59
C PRO A 7 31.80 14.92 13.79
N LYS A 8 31.46 15.74 14.79
CA LYS A 8 30.59 15.35 15.89
C LYS A 8 29.35 14.70 15.28
N HIS A 9 29.03 13.51 15.76
CA HIS A 9 27.85 12.76 15.33
C HIS A 9 26.63 13.70 15.34
N LEU A 10 26.05 13.90 14.16
CA LEU A 10 24.82 14.67 13.99
C LEU A 10 23.66 13.79 14.44
N GLN A 11 23.20 13.97 15.67
CA GLN A 11 21.98 13.35 16.16
C GLN A 11 20.80 14.24 15.73
N LEU A 12 20.17 13.89 14.60
CA LEU A 12 18.88 14.48 14.22
C LEU A 12 17.82 13.93 15.16
N THR A 13 17.43 14.71 16.15
CA THR A 13 16.32 14.38 17.06
C THR A 13 15.01 14.65 16.32
N PHE A 14 14.49 13.65 15.62
CA PHE A 14 13.09 13.69 15.25
C PHE A 14 12.26 13.59 16.53
N PRO A 15 11.19 14.39 16.71
CA PRO A 15 10.14 13.97 17.63
C PRO A 15 9.81 12.53 17.26
N THR A 16 9.71 11.65 18.27
CA THR A 16 9.56 10.20 18.12
C THR A 16 8.65 9.93 16.92
N GLN A 17 9.18 9.27 15.87
CA GLN A 17 8.39 8.99 14.68
C GLN A 17 7.05 8.41 15.13
N PRO A 18 5.91 8.91 14.63
CA PRO A 18 4.63 8.31 14.95
C PRO A 18 4.75 6.80 14.70
N SER A 19 4.39 5.99 15.69
CA SER A 19 4.69 4.54 15.69
C SER A 19 4.09 3.77 14.50
N ASN A 20 3.13 4.40 13.83
CA ASN A 20 2.37 3.98 12.67
C ASN A 20 2.99 4.39 11.31
N VAL A 21 4.11 5.14 11.26
CA VAL A 21 4.78 5.50 10.00
C VAL A 21 6.26 5.14 10.01
N HIS A 22 6.85 5.04 8.81
CA HIS A 22 8.29 4.89 8.63
C HIS A 22 8.81 5.95 7.65
N CYS A 23 9.73 6.78 8.12
CA CYS A 23 10.23 7.94 7.37
C CYS A 23 11.63 7.73 6.83
N ILE A 24 11.90 8.35 5.69
CA ILE A 24 13.20 8.31 5.03
C ILE A 24 13.74 9.72 4.82
N VAL A 25 15.06 9.82 4.74
CA VAL A 25 15.77 11.05 4.38
C VAL A 25 15.99 11.07 2.87
N TRP A 26 15.34 12.00 2.19
CA TRP A 26 15.48 12.22 0.75
C TRP A 26 16.71 13.05 0.43
N GLU A 27 16.91 14.10 1.22
CA GLU A 27 18.04 15.00 1.10
C GLU A 27 18.61 15.27 2.48
N ARG A 28 19.93 15.13 2.58
CA ARG A 28 20.64 15.35 3.84
C ARG A 28 20.80 16.83 4.16
N GLY A 29 20.46 17.74 3.25
CA GLY A 29 20.59 19.19 3.44
C GLY A 29 22.03 19.69 3.41
N ASP A 30 22.20 21.00 3.57
CA ASP A 30 23.47 21.70 3.57
C ASP A 30 23.79 22.25 4.96
N TRP A 31 25.06 22.27 5.32
CA TRP A 31 25.54 22.90 6.54
C TRP A 31 25.88 24.37 6.28
N ASP A 32 25.17 25.30 6.92
CA ASP A 32 25.40 26.74 6.75
C ASP A 32 26.47 27.33 7.70
N GLY A 33 27.12 26.47 8.51
CA GLY A 33 28.03 26.88 9.58
C GLY A 33 27.41 26.80 10.98
N PHE A 34 26.08 26.79 11.09
CA PHE A 34 25.35 26.79 12.36
C PHE A 34 24.32 25.67 12.46
N LYS A 35 23.60 25.38 11.37
CA LYS A 35 22.57 24.34 11.30
C LYS A 35 22.55 23.68 9.93
N LEU A 36 21.86 22.55 9.89
CA LEU A 36 21.45 21.95 8.63
C LEU A 36 20.19 22.64 8.11
N ILE A 37 20.29 23.13 6.88
CA ILE A 37 19.19 23.69 6.12
C ILE A 37 18.83 22.74 4.97
N ASN A 38 17.62 22.83 4.44
CA ASN A 38 17.17 22.05 3.29
C ASN A 38 17.19 20.51 3.50
N VAL A 39 17.12 20.04 4.75
CA VAL A 39 16.92 18.61 5.03
C VAL A 39 15.51 18.23 4.59
N ARG A 40 15.39 17.17 3.80
CA ARG A 40 14.10 16.70 3.28
C ARG A 40 13.78 15.31 3.80
N ILE A 41 12.77 15.23 4.65
CA ILE A 41 12.35 14.00 5.32
C ILE A 41 10.84 13.88 5.19
N SER A 42 10.40 12.71 4.77
CA SER A 42 8.99 12.43 4.52
C SER A 42 8.74 10.96 4.84
N CYS A 43 7.48 10.59 5.10
CA CYS A 43 7.14 9.25 5.55
C CYS A 43 6.33 8.51 4.50
N PRO A 44 6.95 7.92 3.46
CA PRO A 44 6.22 7.25 2.38
C PRO A 44 5.56 5.94 2.82
N PHE A 45 5.82 5.49 4.06
CA PHE A 45 5.33 4.21 4.56
C PHE A 45 4.44 4.34 5.78
N ALA A 46 3.38 3.55 5.80
CA ALA A 46 2.62 3.24 7.01
C ALA A 46 3.05 1.87 7.55
N LYS A 47 3.28 1.78 8.85
CA LYS A 47 3.73 0.57 9.54
C LYS A 47 2.54 -0.16 10.14
N SER A 48 2.45 -1.46 9.86
CA SER A 48 1.47 -2.36 10.49
C SER A 48 2.18 -3.59 11.02
N ILE A 49 1.56 -4.25 12.01
CA ILE A 49 2.02 -5.55 12.51
C ILE A 49 0.91 -6.56 12.26
N VAL A 50 1.19 -7.57 11.43
CA VAL A 50 0.24 -8.63 11.09
C VAL A 50 0.93 -9.96 11.34
N SER A 51 0.31 -10.83 12.14
CA SER A 51 0.85 -12.15 12.50
C SER A 51 2.30 -12.09 13.03
N GLY A 52 2.61 -11.06 13.83
CA GLY A 52 3.94 -10.86 14.43
C GLY A 52 5.00 -10.31 13.48
N LYS A 53 4.68 -10.06 12.21
CA LYS A 53 5.59 -9.46 11.22
C LYS A 53 5.30 -7.99 11.05
N THR A 54 6.35 -7.19 10.95
CA THR A 54 6.22 -5.77 10.60
C THR A 54 6.13 -5.64 9.09
N ILE A 55 5.10 -4.95 8.62
CA ILE A 55 4.86 -4.70 7.20
C ILE A 55 4.85 -3.20 6.96
N LEU A 56 5.59 -2.77 5.94
CA LEU A 56 5.60 -1.40 5.45
C LEU A 56 4.68 -1.29 4.24
N TRP A 57 3.61 -0.51 4.38
CA TRP A 57 2.70 -0.21 3.30
C TRP A 57 3.17 1.01 2.50
N ASP A 58 3.10 0.95 1.17
CA ASP A 58 3.07 2.18 0.38
C ASP A 58 1.81 2.97 0.74
N ARG A 59 2.00 4.22 1.12
CA ARG A 59 0.90 5.14 1.44
C ARG A 59 0.13 5.57 0.19
N CYS A 60 0.67 5.39 -1.01
CA CYS A 60 0.00 5.72 -2.27
C CYS A 60 -0.67 4.52 -2.93
N THR A 61 -1.84 4.75 -3.53
CA THR A 61 -2.47 3.77 -4.45
C THR A 61 -1.68 3.75 -5.77
N TYR A 62 -1.55 2.59 -6.40
CA TYR A 62 -0.96 2.48 -7.73
C TYR A 62 -1.55 3.50 -8.72
N GLY A 63 -0.73 3.98 -9.66
CA GLY A 63 -1.02 5.11 -10.55
C GLY A 63 -0.61 6.46 -9.96
N SER A 64 -0.37 6.50 -8.64
CA SER A 64 0.23 7.65 -7.95
C SER A 64 1.55 7.29 -7.28
N SER A 65 2.30 8.31 -6.86
CA SER A 65 3.59 8.16 -6.18
C SER A 65 3.75 9.19 -5.08
N TRP A 66 4.58 8.84 -4.09
CA TRP A 66 4.80 9.71 -2.95
C TRP A 66 5.53 10.98 -3.35
N ASN A 67 4.91 12.12 -3.03
CA ASN A 67 5.49 13.44 -3.17
C ASN A 67 6.08 13.88 -1.82
N PRO A 68 7.42 13.90 -1.66
CA PRO A 68 8.04 14.36 -0.43
C PRO A 68 7.87 15.86 -0.17
N LEU A 69 7.41 16.63 -1.17
CA LEU A 69 7.11 18.06 -1.08
C LEU A 69 5.61 18.35 -0.92
N GLY A 70 4.79 17.30 -0.73
CA GLY A 70 3.34 17.38 -0.62
C GLY A 70 2.86 18.33 0.47
N ASN A 71 1.59 18.72 0.40
CA ASN A 71 1.03 19.72 1.30
C ASN A 71 1.00 19.21 2.76
N SER A 72 1.38 20.09 3.69
CA SER A 72 1.75 19.77 5.08
C SER A 72 0.56 19.44 6.01
N VAL A 73 -0.44 18.71 5.54
CA VAL A 73 -1.76 18.59 6.20
C VAL A 73 -1.92 17.28 7.01
N GLY A 74 -0.92 16.39 7.08
CA GLY A 74 -1.06 15.07 7.73
C GLY A 74 0.16 14.54 8.50
N GLU A 75 -0.03 13.41 9.19
CA GLU A 75 1.05 12.67 9.86
C GLU A 75 2.08 12.18 8.84
N GLY A 76 3.34 12.51 9.08
CA GLY A 76 4.44 12.16 8.17
C GLY A 76 4.37 12.96 6.87
N LEU A 77 4.98 14.14 6.90
CA LEU A 77 5.13 15.12 5.81
C LEU A 77 5.19 14.47 4.42
N GLY A 78 4.47 15.03 3.44
CA GLY A 78 4.33 14.51 2.07
C GLY A 78 2.90 14.01 1.78
N ASP A 79 2.61 13.76 0.51
CA ASP A 79 1.31 13.27 0.03
C ASP A 79 1.46 12.37 -1.20
N CYS A 80 0.36 11.99 -1.84
CA CYS A 80 0.35 11.20 -3.08
C CYS A 80 -0.12 12.03 -4.29
N SER A 81 0.32 13.29 -4.39
CA SER A 81 -0.11 14.21 -5.46
C SER A 81 0.58 13.99 -6.82
N ILE A 82 1.57 13.10 -6.92
CA ILE A 82 2.21 12.77 -8.19
C ILE A 82 1.41 11.64 -8.84
N GLY A 83 0.77 11.91 -9.98
CA GLY A 83 -0.11 10.95 -10.67
C GLY A 83 -1.51 10.88 -10.05
N ASN A 84 -2.27 9.83 -10.41
CA ASN A 84 -3.62 9.59 -9.92
C ASN A 84 -3.85 8.09 -9.71
N PRO A 85 -4.64 7.68 -8.70
CA PRO A 85 -5.02 6.28 -8.54
C PRO A 85 -5.56 5.69 -9.85
N GLU A 86 -4.95 4.60 -10.30
CA GLU A 86 -5.32 3.91 -11.54
C GLU A 86 -5.79 2.49 -11.22
N PRO A 87 -7.01 2.10 -11.63
CA PRO A 87 -7.45 0.73 -11.49
C PRO A 87 -6.81 -0.16 -12.56
N LEU A 88 -6.52 -1.41 -12.21
CA LEU A 88 -6.00 -2.42 -13.09
C LEU A 88 -6.96 -3.60 -13.15
N ALA A 89 -7.08 -4.22 -14.32
CA ALA A 89 -7.59 -5.57 -14.42
C ALA A 89 -6.54 -6.53 -13.85
N PHE A 90 -6.99 -7.55 -13.11
CA PHE A 90 -6.09 -8.57 -12.58
C PHE A 90 -5.38 -9.31 -13.70
N CYS A 91 -6.11 -9.56 -14.79
CA CYS A 91 -5.63 -10.28 -15.94
C CYS A 91 -6.47 -9.94 -17.18
N THR A 92 -5.83 -10.00 -18.34
CA THR A 92 -6.46 -9.63 -19.62
C THR A 92 -6.31 -10.74 -20.66
N ALA A 93 -6.99 -10.60 -21.80
CA ALA A 93 -6.80 -11.52 -22.93
C ALA A 93 -5.34 -11.65 -23.38
N THR A 94 -4.54 -10.58 -23.22
CA THR A 94 -3.11 -10.63 -23.55
C THR A 94 -2.28 -11.50 -22.60
N ASP A 95 -2.79 -11.75 -21.39
CA ASP A 95 -2.16 -12.63 -20.40
C ASP A 95 -2.63 -14.11 -20.56
N GLY A 96 -3.43 -14.39 -21.60
CA GLY A 96 -3.97 -15.72 -21.92
C GLY A 96 -5.32 -16.04 -21.27
N TYR A 97 -6.00 -15.04 -20.69
CA TYR A 97 -7.35 -15.19 -20.14
C TYR A 97 -8.41 -15.22 -21.23
N ASN A 98 -9.31 -16.20 -21.13
CA ASN A 98 -10.50 -16.28 -21.96
C ASN A 98 -11.65 -16.84 -21.12
N SER A 99 -12.67 -16.04 -20.84
CA SER A 99 -13.80 -16.44 -20.01
C SER A 99 -14.58 -17.66 -20.55
N SER A 100 -14.53 -17.93 -21.86
CA SER A 100 -15.27 -19.03 -22.49
C SER A 100 -14.47 -20.34 -22.56
N THR A 101 -13.17 -20.27 -22.82
CA THR A 101 -12.34 -21.47 -23.08
C THR A 101 -11.29 -21.71 -22.01
N ASN A 102 -10.96 -20.69 -21.23
CA ASN A 102 -9.88 -20.74 -20.27
C ASN A 102 -10.04 -19.76 -19.10
N PRO A 103 -11.16 -19.82 -18.35
CA PRO A 103 -11.49 -18.81 -17.35
C PRO A 103 -10.50 -18.75 -16.19
N ASN A 104 -9.69 -19.80 -16.00
CA ASN A 104 -8.75 -19.88 -14.88
C ASN A 104 -7.34 -19.42 -15.27
N ALA A 105 -7.02 -19.30 -16.54
CA ALA A 105 -5.66 -19.04 -16.99
C ALA A 105 -5.32 -17.56 -17.06
N CYS A 106 -4.15 -17.21 -16.51
CA CYS A 106 -3.55 -15.87 -16.59
C CYS A 106 -2.03 -15.90 -16.72
N ASN A 107 -1.49 -17.03 -17.18
CA ASN A 107 -0.07 -17.25 -17.41
C ASN A 107 0.08 -18.07 -18.70
N GLY A 108 -0.38 -17.54 -19.83
CA GLY A 108 -0.28 -18.23 -21.13
C GLY A 108 -1.21 -19.44 -21.28
N GLY A 109 -2.34 -19.46 -20.58
CA GLY A 109 -3.37 -20.47 -20.77
C GLY A 109 -3.36 -21.66 -19.78
N SER A 110 -2.51 -21.66 -18.75
CA SER A 110 -2.50 -22.74 -17.74
C SER A 110 -3.47 -22.48 -16.58
N ASN A 111 -4.36 -23.44 -16.32
CA ASN A 111 -5.35 -23.40 -15.23
C ASN A 111 -4.87 -23.99 -13.91
N THR A 112 -3.71 -24.64 -13.91
CA THR A 112 -3.18 -25.37 -12.75
C THR A 112 -2.22 -24.54 -11.90
N GLU A 113 -1.84 -23.35 -12.38
CA GLU A 113 -0.88 -22.49 -11.72
C GLU A 113 -1.55 -21.25 -11.13
N PHE A 114 -1.05 -20.79 -9.98
CA PHE A 114 -1.44 -19.48 -9.46
C PHE A 114 -1.00 -18.38 -10.42
N VAL A 115 -1.87 -17.40 -10.61
CA VAL A 115 -1.55 -16.22 -11.40
C VAL A 115 -0.44 -15.45 -10.68
N ASN A 116 0.64 -15.14 -11.38
CA ASN A 116 1.76 -14.37 -10.85
C ASN A 116 2.33 -13.37 -11.87
N SER A 117 1.60 -13.17 -12.97
CA SER A 117 1.97 -12.29 -14.08
C SER A 117 0.83 -11.29 -14.37
N GLY A 118 1.08 -10.32 -15.25
CA GLY A 118 0.12 -9.27 -15.58
C GLY A 118 0.36 -7.94 -14.86
N ALA A 119 -0.51 -6.96 -15.12
CA ALA A 119 -0.33 -5.58 -14.66
C ALA A 119 -0.35 -5.45 -13.14
N VAL A 120 -1.23 -6.19 -12.45
CA VAL A 120 -1.33 -6.18 -10.98
C VAL A 120 -0.03 -6.63 -10.32
N PHE A 121 0.58 -7.74 -10.76
CA PHE A 121 1.86 -8.18 -10.21
C PHE A 121 3.02 -7.27 -10.60
N ARG A 122 3.02 -6.76 -11.83
CA ARG A 122 4.03 -5.79 -12.29
C ARG A 122 3.98 -4.47 -11.52
N SER A 123 2.83 -4.05 -11.00
CA SER A 123 2.71 -2.80 -10.24
C SER A 123 3.66 -2.78 -9.04
N CYS A 124 3.63 -3.79 -8.18
CA CYS A 124 4.55 -3.94 -7.05
C CYS A 124 5.94 -4.43 -7.50
N GLY A 125 6.01 -5.28 -8.52
CA GLY A 125 7.29 -5.74 -9.08
C GLY A 125 8.16 -4.61 -9.65
N ASN A 126 7.55 -3.56 -10.19
CA ASN A 126 8.26 -2.39 -10.71
C ASN A 126 8.87 -1.54 -9.58
N LEU A 127 8.26 -1.52 -8.38
CA LEU A 127 8.85 -0.88 -7.21
C LEU A 127 10.17 -1.57 -6.80
N ASN A 128 10.26 -2.90 -6.94
CA ASN A 128 11.52 -3.62 -6.74
C ASN A 128 12.59 -3.21 -7.76
N LYS A 129 12.23 -3.16 -9.05
CA LYS A 129 13.17 -2.79 -10.12
C LYS A 129 13.69 -1.36 -9.96
N ALA A 130 12.80 -0.44 -9.56
CA ALA A 130 13.14 0.95 -9.31
C ALA A 130 13.86 1.16 -7.97
N LYS A 131 13.95 0.12 -7.11
CA LYS A 131 14.33 0.23 -5.69
C LYS A 131 13.62 1.41 -5.02
N ALA A 132 12.30 1.48 -5.27
CA ALA A 132 11.48 2.60 -4.83
C ALA A 132 11.67 2.83 -3.34
N TYR A 133 11.92 4.10 -2.97
CA TYR A 133 12.17 4.51 -1.59
C TYR A 133 13.34 3.77 -0.90
N GLN A 134 14.32 3.31 -1.68
CA GLN A 134 15.46 2.51 -1.23
C GLN A 134 15.04 1.18 -0.59
N ARG A 135 13.92 0.61 -1.05
CA ARG A 135 13.37 -0.67 -0.56
C ARG A 135 13.30 -1.71 -1.65
N GLU A 136 13.26 -2.95 -1.19
CA GLU A 136 13.13 -4.17 -1.99
C GLU A 136 12.00 -5.05 -1.38
N ASN A 137 11.76 -6.23 -1.95
CA ASN A 137 10.73 -7.17 -1.53
C ASN A 137 9.29 -6.60 -1.56
N TRP A 138 9.02 -5.71 -2.50
CA TRP A 138 7.68 -5.22 -2.80
C TRP A 138 6.81 -6.33 -3.35
N ARG A 139 5.61 -6.48 -2.78
CA ARG A 139 4.62 -7.47 -3.16
C ARG A 139 3.20 -6.95 -2.97
N LEU A 140 2.24 -7.67 -3.53
CA LEU A 140 0.84 -7.49 -3.16
C LEU A 140 0.64 -7.91 -1.70
N PRO A 141 -0.18 -7.18 -0.93
CA PRO A 141 -0.55 -7.57 0.42
C PRO A 141 -1.46 -8.80 0.39
N LEU A 142 -1.31 -9.66 1.39
CA LEU A 142 -2.28 -10.71 1.67
C LEU A 142 -3.60 -10.09 2.12
N TYR A 143 -4.72 -10.77 1.91
CA TYR A 143 -6.03 -10.26 2.29
C TYR A 143 -6.12 -9.98 3.81
N THR A 144 -5.50 -10.82 4.64
CA THR A 144 -5.38 -10.61 6.09
C THR A 144 -4.60 -9.34 6.44
N GLU A 145 -3.61 -8.97 5.61
CA GLU A 145 -2.83 -7.75 5.82
C GLU A 145 -3.64 -6.52 5.46
N MET A 146 -4.48 -6.58 4.41
CA MET A 146 -5.34 -5.45 4.02
C MET A 146 -6.30 -5.00 5.12
N PHE A 147 -6.81 -5.90 5.95
CA PHE A 147 -7.64 -5.52 7.09
C PHE A 147 -6.89 -4.67 8.13
N SER A 148 -5.55 -4.72 8.15
CA SER A 148 -4.74 -3.90 9.08
C SER A 148 -4.81 -2.40 8.79
N VAL A 149 -5.18 -2.01 7.56
CA VAL A 149 -5.21 -0.60 7.14
C VAL A 149 -6.60 0.02 7.19
N ILE A 150 -7.65 -0.81 7.29
CA ILE A 150 -9.04 -0.35 7.27
C ILE A 150 -9.44 0.24 8.63
N ARG A 151 -10.07 1.41 8.58
CA ARG A 151 -10.68 2.09 9.72
C ARG A 151 -12.19 2.23 9.48
N CYS A 152 -12.96 1.90 10.51
CA CYS A 152 -14.41 2.04 10.55
C CYS A 152 -14.85 3.15 11.52
N SER A 153 -13.98 3.52 12.46
CA SER A 153 -14.18 4.57 13.47
C SER A 153 -12.83 5.07 14.00
N GLU A 154 -12.84 6.07 14.87
CA GLU A 154 -11.61 6.57 15.53
C GLU A 154 -10.89 5.49 16.35
N THR A 155 -11.67 4.61 16.97
CA THR A 155 -11.15 3.68 17.97
C THR A 155 -11.09 2.24 17.48
N ASN A 156 -11.83 1.88 16.41
CA ASN A 156 -12.02 0.50 15.93
C ASN A 156 -12.09 -0.48 17.12
N ASN A 157 -13.23 -0.53 17.81
CA ASN A 157 -13.35 -1.30 19.06
C ASN A 157 -13.27 -2.83 18.87
N GLY A 158 -13.04 -3.32 17.65
CA GLY A 158 -12.92 -4.73 17.32
C GLY A 158 -11.97 -4.99 16.14
N VAL A 159 -11.63 -6.26 15.93
CA VAL A 159 -10.87 -6.71 14.75
C VAL A 159 -11.83 -6.83 13.58
N ILE A 160 -11.50 -6.20 12.45
CA ILE A 160 -12.22 -6.41 11.20
C ILE A 160 -11.83 -7.78 10.67
N THR A 161 -12.74 -8.74 10.79
CA THR A 161 -12.64 -10.06 10.15
C THR A 161 -13.52 -10.04 8.90
N GLY A 162 -13.06 -10.65 7.81
CA GLY A 162 -13.54 -10.37 6.45
C GLY A 162 -15.03 -10.51 6.15
N GLU A 163 -15.84 -11.13 7.00
CA GLU A 163 -17.26 -11.38 6.71
C GLU A 163 -18.19 -10.21 7.10
N ASP A 164 -18.03 -9.63 8.30
CA ASP A 164 -18.98 -8.63 8.82
C ASP A 164 -18.58 -7.16 8.54
N GLY A 165 -17.34 -6.96 8.07
CA GLY A 165 -16.79 -5.65 7.72
C GLY A 165 -16.96 -4.59 8.81
N CYS A 166 -17.19 -3.34 8.43
CA CYS A 166 -17.40 -2.25 9.38
C CYS A 166 -18.77 -2.26 10.09
N SER A 167 -19.70 -3.13 9.68
CA SER A 167 -21.03 -3.20 10.27
C SER A 167 -21.04 -3.80 11.69
N ALA A 168 -20.05 -4.66 12.01
CA ALA A 168 -19.90 -5.27 13.32
C ALA A 168 -18.99 -4.50 14.29
N VAL A 169 -18.17 -3.55 13.80
CA VAL A 169 -17.06 -2.97 14.60
C VAL A 169 -16.96 -1.45 14.59
N GLY A 170 -17.89 -0.73 13.92
CA GLY A 170 -17.80 0.72 13.74
C GLY A 170 -19.08 1.51 14.06
N ASN A 171 -18.90 2.67 14.68
CA ASN A 171 -19.85 3.80 14.68
C ASN A 171 -19.19 4.91 13.85
N GLY A 172 -19.73 5.22 12.68
CA GLY A 172 -19.07 5.95 11.57
C GLY A 172 -18.81 7.44 11.79
N THR A 173 -18.36 7.86 12.98
CA THR A 173 -18.30 9.27 13.40
C THR A 173 -17.00 10.02 13.05
N LYS A 174 -16.09 9.43 12.26
CA LYS A 174 -14.93 10.15 11.66
C LYS A 174 -14.63 9.73 10.23
N TYR A 175 -14.77 8.44 9.95
CA TYR A 175 -14.66 7.88 8.62
C TYR A 175 -16.05 7.37 8.26
N LEU A 176 -16.68 7.99 7.25
CA LEU A 176 -17.99 7.53 6.74
C LEU A 176 -17.75 6.24 5.96
N GLY A 177 -18.12 5.11 6.57
CA GLY A 177 -17.87 3.78 6.01
C GLY A 177 -16.50 3.20 6.37
N ALA A 178 -16.19 2.02 5.84
CA ALA A 178 -14.83 1.52 5.86
C ALA A 178 -14.02 2.33 4.87
N THR A 179 -12.81 2.72 5.25
CA THR A 179 -11.78 3.11 4.29
C THR A 179 -10.42 2.96 4.95
N ALA A 180 -9.36 2.86 4.16
CA ALA A 180 -8.03 2.99 4.73
C ALA A 180 -7.91 4.39 5.34
N ASP A 181 -7.25 4.53 6.49
CA ASP A 181 -7.10 5.81 7.17
C ASP A 181 -6.63 6.89 6.18
N PRO A 182 -7.44 7.90 5.81
CA PRO A 182 -7.12 8.85 4.75
C PRO A 182 -5.91 9.73 5.08
N ILE A 183 -5.51 9.81 6.35
CA ILE A 183 -4.29 10.49 6.77
C ILE A 183 -3.07 9.62 6.44
N LEU A 184 -3.12 8.33 6.77
CA LEU A 184 -2.00 7.40 6.51
C LEU A 184 -1.97 6.92 5.06
N TYR A 185 -3.12 6.81 4.42
CA TYR A 185 -3.31 6.29 3.07
C TYR A 185 -4.09 7.32 2.25
N PRO A 186 -3.46 8.47 1.95
CA PRO A 186 -4.07 9.46 1.07
C PRO A 186 -4.42 8.81 -0.27
N ASN A 187 -5.40 9.40 -0.97
CA ASN A 187 -5.93 8.95 -2.26
C ASN A 187 -6.51 7.52 -2.33
N THR A 188 -6.75 6.87 -1.19
CA THR A 188 -7.49 5.62 -1.14
C THR A 188 -8.85 5.75 -1.82
N GLN A 189 -9.20 4.75 -2.61
CA GLN A 189 -10.50 4.63 -3.26
C GLN A 189 -11.40 3.73 -2.41
N ALA A 190 -12.65 4.10 -2.19
CA ALA A 190 -13.61 3.29 -1.43
C ALA A 190 -14.17 2.13 -2.28
N THR A 191 -13.30 1.20 -2.68
CA THR A 191 -13.60 0.10 -3.60
C THR A 191 -12.63 -1.08 -3.41
N HIS A 192 -12.64 -2.03 -4.33
CA HIS A 192 -11.87 -3.27 -4.28
C HIS A 192 -10.37 -3.06 -4.50
N TYR A 193 -9.57 -3.67 -3.62
CA TYR A 193 -8.12 -3.78 -3.75
C TYR A 193 -7.69 -5.23 -3.96
N TRP A 194 -6.80 -5.45 -4.93
CA TRP A 194 -6.34 -6.79 -5.33
C TRP A 194 -5.42 -7.45 -4.32
N GLY A 195 -5.74 -8.69 -3.95
CA GLY A 195 -4.81 -9.61 -3.30
C GLY A 195 -4.10 -10.50 -4.31
N PRO A 196 -3.10 -11.30 -3.89
CA PRO A 196 -2.35 -12.16 -4.79
C PRO A 196 -3.06 -13.49 -5.11
N GLN A 197 -4.13 -13.84 -4.39
CA GLN A 197 -4.71 -15.18 -4.44
C GLN A 197 -5.93 -15.26 -5.35
N THR A 198 -5.97 -16.31 -6.17
CA THR A 198 -7.06 -16.64 -7.08
C THR A 198 -7.70 -17.97 -6.69
N PHE A 199 -9.02 -18.12 -6.86
CA PHE A 199 -9.77 -19.29 -6.41
C PHE A 199 -10.63 -19.87 -7.52
N PRO A 200 -10.63 -21.20 -7.73
CA PRO A 200 -11.50 -21.82 -8.73
C PRO A 200 -12.97 -21.75 -8.28
N GLY A 201 -13.74 -20.84 -8.87
CA GLY A 201 -15.20 -20.77 -8.77
C GLY A 201 -15.86 -21.35 -10.02
N LEU A 202 -17.16 -21.70 -9.93
CA LEU A 202 -18.01 -22.35 -10.95
C LEU A 202 -18.02 -21.66 -12.34
N GLY A 203 -16.92 -21.74 -13.09
CA GLY A 203 -16.77 -21.16 -14.43
C GLY A 203 -16.08 -19.79 -14.48
N ASP A 204 -15.82 -19.15 -13.35
CA ASP A 204 -15.05 -17.90 -13.22
C ASP A 204 -14.08 -18.02 -12.03
N VAL A 205 -12.80 -17.70 -12.22
CA VAL A 205 -11.84 -17.65 -11.11
C VAL A 205 -11.81 -16.25 -10.57
N GLN A 206 -12.49 -16.09 -9.45
CA GLN A 206 -12.46 -14.85 -8.72
C GLN A 206 -11.09 -14.68 -8.04
N VAL A 207 -10.69 -13.44 -7.89
CA VAL A 207 -9.53 -13.05 -7.08
C VAL A 207 -10.06 -12.61 -5.72
N ILE A 208 -9.38 -13.00 -4.65
CA ILE A 208 -9.65 -12.39 -3.35
C ILE A 208 -9.27 -10.91 -3.43
N THR A 209 -10.22 -10.09 -3.05
CA THR A 209 -10.07 -8.66 -2.86
C THR A 209 -10.54 -8.31 -1.46
N VAL A 210 -10.13 -7.13 -0.99
CA VAL A 210 -10.80 -6.48 0.14
C VAL A 210 -11.44 -5.21 -0.39
N ASN A 211 -12.73 -5.04 -0.11
CA ASN A 211 -13.43 -3.82 -0.50
C ASN A 211 -13.24 -2.77 0.59
N PHE A 212 -12.50 -1.71 0.27
CA PHE A 212 -12.19 -0.60 1.18
C PHE A 212 -13.36 0.38 1.31
N GLY A 213 -14.58 0.06 0.86
CA GLY A 213 -15.80 0.82 1.16
C GLY A 213 -16.62 0.25 2.33
N PRO A 214 -17.02 -1.02 2.32
CA PRO A 214 -17.66 -1.71 3.45
C PRO A 214 -16.67 -2.43 4.38
N GLY A 215 -15.42 -2.60 3.95
CA GLY A 215 -14.34 -3.13 4.78
C GLY A 215 -14.36 -4.64 4.91
N ASN A 216 -14.88 -5.35 3.92
CA ASN A 216 -15.06 -6.79 3.94
C ASN A 216 -14.22 -7.48 2.86
N GLU A 217 -14.04 -8.79 3.03
CA GLU A 217 -13.55 -9.66 1.97
C GLU A 217 -14.58 -9.68 0.85
N SER A 218 -14.09 -9.63 -0.38
CA SER A 218 -14.91 -9.63 -1.59
C SER A 218 -14.21 -10.40 -2.68
N TYR A 219 -14.97 -10.85 -3.66
CA TYR A 219 -14.49 -11.65 -4.77
C TYR A 219 -14.85 -10.94 -6.07
N LEU A 220 -13.83 -10.66 -6.89
CA LEU A 220 -14.03 -10.03 -8.19
C LEU A 220 -13.53 -10.92 -9.31
N ASN A 221 -14.24 -10.87 -10.44
CA ASN A 221 -13.77 -11.45 -11.69
C ASN A 221 -12.47 -10.76 -12.13
N LYS A 222 -11.56 -11.55 -12.72
CA LYS A 222 -10.20 -11.11 -13.06
C LYS A 222 -10.10 -10.01 -14.10
N ASP A 223 -11.12 -9.88 -14.94
CA ASP A 223 -11.24 -8.89 -16.01
C ASP A 223 -11.90 -7.60 -15.56
N LEU A 224 -12.45 -7.57 -14.34
CA LEU A 224 -12.91 -6.33 -13.73
C LEU A 224 -11.73 -5.51 -13.23
N ASN A 225 -12.00 -4.23 -13.00
CA ASN A 225 -11.04 -3.26 -12.53
C ASN A 225 -11.03 -3.20 -11.00
N GLY A 226 -9.84 -3.24 -10.42
CA GLY A 226 -9.58 -3.04 -8.99
C GLY A 226 -8.28 -2.28 -8.77
N PHE A 227 -8.09 -1.74 -7.57
CA PHE A 227 -6.91 -0.94 -7.25
C PHE A 227 -5.81 -1.80 -6.64
N VAL A 228 -4.58 -1.31 -6.69
CA VAL A 228 -3.42 -1.98 -6.09
C VAL A 228 -2.76 -1.07 -5.07
N ARG A 229 -2.40 -1.66 -3.94
CA ARG A 229 -1.42 -1.12 -2.99
C ARG A 229 -0.37 -2.19 -2.76
N CYS A 230 0.85 -1.75 -2.53
CA CYS A 230 2.00 -2.63 -2.34
C CYS A 230 2.51 -2.56 -0.91
N VAL A 231 3.07 -3.67 -0.46
CA VAL A 231 3.74 -3.77 0.82
C VAL A 231 5.18 -4.24 0.62
N SER A 232 6.05 -3.87 1.54
CA SER A 232 7.42 -4.35 1.65
C SER A 232 7.61 -4.91 3.06
N ASP A 233 8.18 -6.11 3.15
CA ASP A 233 8.49 -6.75 4.43
C ASP A 233 9.78 -6.15 5.01
N LEU A 234 9.80 -5.95 6.34
CA LEU A 234 10.94 -5.44 7.10
C LEU A 234 11.87 -6.54 7.61
#